data_AF-E1ZZE1-F1
#
_entry.id   AF-E1ZZE1-F1
#
_cell.length_a   1.000
_cell.length_b   1.000
_cell.length_c   1.000
_cell.angle_alpha   90.00
_cell.angle_beta   90.00
_cell.angle_gamma   90.00
#
_symmetry.space_group_name_H-M   'P 1'
#
loop_
_entity.id
_entity.type
_entity.pdbx_description
1 polymer ?
#
loop_
_entity_poly.entity_id
_entity_poly.type
_entity_poly.pdbx_seq_one_letter_code
_entity_poly.pdbx_strand_id
1 'polypeptide(L)'
;KKKGKGSKLARMSDEERARYLQHRAELELESKRRKQQLIAAFTKNKLKREEAFSRLNTAKINEQWRFILRRIKCKELHENVEYLWKNFDRMMKIKDLMIWHLYNELETTDMDHRRLQEAHIQIMDIIIGN
;
A
#
# COMPACT_ATOMS: atom_id res chain seq x y z
N LYS A 1 72.99 -31.97 38.84
CA LYS A 1 72.60 -30.70 39.52
C LYS A 1 72.08 -29.69 38.48
N LYS A 2 70.77 -29.66 38.19
CA LYS A 2 70.15 -28.59 37.37
C LYS A 2 69.99 -27.36 38.27
N LYS A 3 70.87 -26.36 38.12
CA LYS A 3 70.73 -25.05 38.79
C LYS A 3 69.35 -24.48 38.42
N GLY A 4 68.47 -24.37 39.41
CA GLY A 4 67.15 -23.77 39.24
C GLY A 4 67.31 -22.36 38.69
N LYS A 5 66.65 -22.08 37.56
CA LYS A 5 66.43 -20.72 37.07
C LYS A 5 65.57 -20.02 38.12
N GLY A 6 66.21 -19.43 39.13
CA GLY A 6 65.56 -18.46 40.02
C GLY A 6 64.85 -17.44 39.15
N SER A 7 63.55 -17.27 39.41
CA SER A 7 62.64 -16.41 38.65
C SER A 7 63.36 -15.12 38.25
N LYS A 8 63.36 -14.76 36.97
CA LYS A 8 64.08 -13.58 36.41
C LYS A 8 63.82 -12.29 37.21
N LEU A 9 62.66 -12.23 37.86
CA LEU A 9 62.24 -11.18 38.79
C LEU A 9 63.09 -11.16 40.08
N ALA A 10 63.42 -12.32 40.67
CA ALA A 10 64.19 -12.43 41.91
C ALA A 10 65.63 -11.89 41.81
N ARG A 11 66.15 -11.66 40.59
CA ARG A 11 67.50 -11.12 40.32
C ARG A 11 67.52 -9.63 39.93
N MET A 12 66.35 -9.00 39.77
CA MET A 12 66.20 -7.59 39.45
C MET A 12 66.10 -6.75 40.71
N SER A 13 66.58 -5.49 40.67
CA SER A 13 66.33 -4.51 41.74
C SER A 13 64.82 -4.20 41.81
N ASP A 14 64.34 -3.70 42.95
CA ASP A 14 62.91 -3.41 43.12
C ASP A 14 62.39 -2.40 42.09
N GLU A 15 63.24 -1.48 41.64
CA GLU A 15 62.91 -0.50 40.60
C GLU A 15 62.80 -1.14 39.21
N GLU A 16 63.68 -2.08 38.87
CA GLU A 16 63.61 -2.85 37.62
C GLU A 16 62.38 -3.76 37.56
N ARG A 17 62.00 -4.34 38.70
CA ARG A 17 60.76 -5.14 38.82
C ARG A 17 59.52 -4.28 38.60
N ALA A 18 59.47 -3.09 39.20
CA ALA A 18 58.36 -2.16 39.07
C ALA A 18 58.16 -1.74 37.60
N ARG A 19 59.24 -1.36 36.90
CA ARG A 19 59.19 -0.99 35.48
C ARG A 19 58.75 -2.16 34.58
N TYR A 20 59.24 -3.38 34.85
CA TYR A 20 58.84 -4.57 34.09
C TYR A 20 57.35 -4.90 34.25
N LEU A 21 56.82 -4.80 35.47
CA LEU A 21 55.40 -5.03 35.74
C LEU A 21 54.51 -3.96 35.11
N GLN A 22 54.92 -2.69 35.13
CA GLN A 22 54.22 -1.59 34.44
C GLN A 22 54.18 -1.81 32.93
N HIS A 23 55.32 -2.07 32.29
CA HIS A 23 55.37 -2.33 30.85
C HIS A 23 54.52 -3.55 30.45
N ARG A 24 54.50 -4.61 31.27
CA ARG A 24 53.63 -5.77 31.03
C ARG A 24 52.14 -5.41 31.13
N ALA A 25 51.75 -4.59 32.11
CA ALA A 25 50.38 -4.11 32.26
C ALA A 25 49.94 -3.22 31.09
N GLU A 26 50.83 -2.35 30.61
CA GLU A 26 50.62 -1.50 29.43
C GLU A 26 50.39 -2.33 28.17
N LEU A 27 51.22 -3.34 27.92
CA LEU A 27 51.07 -4.25 26.78
C LEU A 27 49.75 -5.05 26.84
N GLU A 28 49.33 -5.47 28.04
CA GLU A 28 48.07 -6.20 28.20
C GLU A 28 46.86 -5.28 27.96
N LEU A 29 46.90 -4.05 28.49
CA LEU A 29 45.87 -3.02 28.23
C LEU A 29 45.80 -2.67 26.75
N GLU A 30 46.93 -2.50 26.09
CA GLU A 30 46.98 -2.20 24.66
C GLU A 30 46.43 -3.38 23.83
N SER A 31 46.77 -4.62 24.18
CA SER A 31 46.21 -5.81 23.54
C SER A 31 44.69 -5.92 23.72
N LYS A 32 44.18 -5.66 24.93
CA LYS A 32 42.74 -5.60 25.21
C LYS A 32 42.06 -4.51 24.39
N ARG A 33 42.65 -3.31 24.32
CA ARG A 33 42.14 -2.18 23.53
C ARG A 33 42.09 -2.50 22.05
N ARG A 34 43.15 -3.08 21.48
CA ARG A 34 43.19 -3.50 20.06
C ARG A 34 42.12 -4.54 19.74
N LYS A 35 41.91 -5.53 20.63
CA LYS A 35 40.82 -6.51 20.48
C LYS A 35 39.45 -5.85 20.49
N GLN A 36 39.20 -4.94 21.43
CA GLN A 36 37.94 -4.19 21.51
C GLN A 36 37.70 -3.33 20.26
N GLN A 37 38.74 -2.65 19.76
CA GLN A 37 38.65 -1.86 18.53
C GLN A 37 38.33 -2.71 17.31
N LEU A 38 38.93 -3.90 17.19
CA LEU A 38 38.64 -4.83 16.11
C LEU A 38 37.18 -5.30 16.14
N ILE A 39 36.67 -5.68 17.33
CA ILE A 39 35.27 -6.08 17.52
C ILE A 39 34.34 -4.92 17.14
N ALA A 40 34.61 -3.70 17.63
CA ALA A 40 33.80 -2.53 17.34
C ALA A 40 33.75 -2.21 15.84
N ALA A 41 34.90 -2.28 15.15
CA ALA A 41 34.97 -2.06 13.70
C ALA A 41 34.20 -3.13 12.92
N PHE A 42 34.34 -4.40 13.30
CA PHE A 42 33.61 -5.51 12.69
C PHE A 42 32.09 -5.35 12.85
N THR A 43 31.63 -5.09 14.07
CA THR A 43 30.20 -4.90 14.38
C THR A 43 29.63 -3.70 13.65
N LYS A 44 30.35 -2.58 13.59
CA LYS A 44 29.94 -1.39 12.83
C LYS A 44 29.77 -1.69 11.33
N ASN A 45 30.71 -2.45 10.74
CA ASN A 45 30.62 -2.83 9.33
C ASN A 45 29.48 -3.79 9.05
N LYS A 46 29.24 -4.76 9.95
CA LYS A 46 28.08 -5.66 9.88
C LYS A 46 26.77 -4.90 9.96
N LEU A 47 26.64 -3.97 10.90
CA LEU A 47 25.45 -3.14 11.07
C LEU A 47 25.16 -2.32 9.81
N LYS A 48 26.16 -1.61 9.27
CA LYS A 48 26.00 -0.83 8.04
C LYS A 48 25.51 -1.68 6.86
N ARG A 49 26.01 -2.91 6.74
CA ARG A 49 25.60 -3.84 5.68
C ARG A 49 24.14 -4.28 5.88
N GLU A 50 23.76 -4.60 7.11
CA GLU A 50 22.39 -4.98 7.44
C GLU A 50 21.40 -3.83 7.21
N GLU A 51 21.74 -2.61 7.62
CA GLU A 51 20.93 -1.42 7.36
C GLU A 51 20.71 -1.20 5.85
N ALA A 52 21.75 -1.38 5.04
CA ALA A 52 21.64 -1.25 3.59
C ALA A 52 20.67 -2.30 3.00
N PHE A 53 20.78 -3.56 3.42
CA PHE A 53 19.86 -4.61 2.98
C PHE A 53 18.44 -4.41 3.49
N SER A 54 18.27 -4.00 4.75
CA SER A 54 16.95 -3.72 5.33
C SER A 54 16.22 -2.64 4.53
N ARG A 55 16.90 -1.55 4.18
CA ARG A 55 16.32 -0.50 3.31
C ARG A 55 15.93 -1.05 1.94
N LEU A 56 16.81 -1.81 1.30
CA LEU A 56 16.54 -2.39 -0.02
C LEU A 56 15.36 -3.37 0.02
N ASN A 57 15.32 -4.25 1.01
CA ASN A 57 14.27 -5.24 1.19
C ASN A 57 12.93 -4.56 1.47
N THR A 58 12.92 -3.52 2.32
CA THR A 58 11.73 -2.72 2.58
C THR A 58 11.22 -2.06 1.30
N ALA A 59 12.10 -1.49 0.47
CA ALA A 59 11.71 -0.90 -0.80
C ALA A 59 11.08 -1.93 -1.75
N LYS A 60 11.72 -3.11 -1.90
CA LYS A 60 11.21 -4.21 -2.73
C LYS A 60 9.85 -4.72 -2.26
N ILE A 61 9.71 -4.97 -0.95
CA ILE A 61 8.46 -5.42 -0.35
C ILE A 61 7.35 -4.39 -0.61
N ASN A 62 7.63 -3.11 -0.36
CA ASN A 62 6.67 -2.04 -0.59
C ASN A 62 6.27 -1.90 -2.06
N GLU A 63 7.21 -2.08 -3.00
CA GLU A 63 6.92 -2.07 -4.43
C GLU A 63 5.98 -3.20 -4.83
N GLN A 64 6.26 -4.44 -4.38
CA GLN A 64 5.43 -5.60 -4.64
C GLN A 64 4.03 -5.45 -4.04
N TRP A 65 3.93 -4.96 -2.80
CA TRP A 65 2.64 -4.66 -2.18
C TRP A 65 1.83 -3.63 -2.95
N ARG A 66 2.46 -2.52 -3.35
CA ARG A 66 1.79 -1.50 -4.17
C ARG A 66 1.31 -2.06 -5.50
N PHE A 67 2.10 -2.92 -6.15
CA PHE A 67 1.69 -3.58 -7.39
C PHE A 67 0.45 -4.45 -7.19
N ILE A 68 0.45 -5.32 -6.17
CA ILE A 68 -0.68 -6.20 -5.84
C ILE A 68 -1.93 -5.37 -5.51
N LEU A 69 -1.80 -4.38 -4.62
CA LEU A 69 -2.91 -3.52 -4.21
C LEU A 69 -3.50 -2.74 -5.39
N ARG A 70 -2.66 -2.18 -6.26
CA ARG A 70 -3.13 -1.51 -7.47
C ARG A 70 -3.89 -2.46 -8.38
N ARG A 71 -3.39 -3.68 -8.59
CA ARG A 71 -4.06 -4.67 -9.45
C ARG A 71 -5.44 -5.04 -8.90
N ILE A 72 -5.55 -5.24 -7.59
CA ILE A 72 -6.85 -5.50 -6.92
C ILE A 72 -7.77 -4.29 -7.09
N LYS A 73 -7.29 -3.08 -6.80
CA LYS A 73 -8.13 -1.88 -6.84
C LYS A 73 -8.60 -1.54 -8.25
N CYS A 74 -7.75 -1.73 -9.26
CA CYS A 74 -8.13 -1.53 -10.66
C CYS A 74 -9.22 -2.52 -11.08
N LYS A 75 -9.12 -3.79 -10.67
CA LYS A 75 -10.16 -4.80 -10.94
C LYS A 75 -11.49 -4.42 -10.27
N GLU A 76 -11.46 -4.09 -8.98
CA GLU A 76 -12.65 -3.68 -8.22
C GLU A 76 -13.30 -2.43 -8.85
N LEU A 77 -12.50 -1.43 -9.23
CA LEU A 77 -13.01 -0.21 -9.86
C LEU A 77 -13.64 -0.50 -11.23
N HIS A 78 -13.03 -1.38 -12.02
CA HIS A 78 -13.57 -1.79 -13.31
C HIS A 78 -14.93 -2.48 -13.15
N GLU A 79 -15.02 -3.45 -12.23
CA GLU A 79 -16.27 -4.16 -11.92
C GLU A 79 -17.37 -3.20 -11.44
N ASN A 80 -17.03 -2.23 -10.59
CA ASN A 80 -17.97 -1.20 -10.14
C ASN A 80 -18.46 -0.31 -11.28
N VAL A 81 -17.57 0.15 -12.16
CA VAL A 81 -17.94 0.97 -13.32
C VAL A 81 -18.83 0.18 -14.28
N GLU A 82 -18.49 -1.08 -14.55
CA GLU A 82 -19.30 -1.95 -15.41
C GLU A 82 -20.70 -2.18 -14.82
N TYR A 83 -20.78 -2.42 -13.50
CA TYR A 83 -22.05 -2.54 -12.80
C TYR A 83 -22.90 -1.27 -12.91
N LEU A 84 -22.31 -0.10 -12.65
CA LEU A 84 -23.01 1.17 -12.78
C LEU A 84 -23.49 1.42 -14.21
N TRP A 85 -22.63 1.17 -15.20
CA TRP A 85 -22.97 1.30 -16.60
C TRP A 85 -24.18 0.43 -16.99
N LYS A 86 -24.19 -0.85 -16.61
CA LYS A 86 -25.32 -1.76 -16.87
C LYS A 86 -26.62 -1.28 -16.20
N ASN A 87 -26.53 -0.75 -14.99
CA ASN A 87 -27.71 -0.23 -14.29
C ASN A 87 -28.26 1.03 -14.97
N PHE A 88 -27.39 1.96 -15.36
CA PHE A 88 -27.80 3.16 -16.07
C PHE A 88 -28.40 2.83 -17.44
N ASP A 89 -27.78 1.95 -18.21
CA ASP A 89 -28.31 1.49 -19.51
C ASP A 89 -29.70 0.86 -19.35
N ARG A 90 -29.89 -0.03 -18.36
CA ARG A 90 -31.19 -0.61 -18.06
C ARG A 90 -32.22 0.46 -17.65
N MET A 91 -31.84 1.39 -16.79
CA MET A 91 -32.75 2.45 -16.33
C MET A 91 -33.16 3.38 -17.47
N MET A 92 -32.23 3.74 -18.36
CA MET A 92 -32.52 4.53 -19.55
C MET A 92 -33.51 3.81 -20.45
N LYS A 93 -33.27 2.54 -20.77
CA LYS A 93 -34.21 1.73 -21.57
C LYS A 93 -35.62 1.67 -20.98
N ILE A 94 -35.74 1.54 -19.66
CA ILE A 94 -37.05 1.55 -19.00
C ILE A 94 -37.72 2.92 -19.12
N LYS A 95 -36.96 4.01 -18.94
CA LYS A 95 -37.48 5.38 -19.08
C LYS A 95 -37.92 5.66 -20.51
N ASP A 96 -37.12 5.27 -21.50
CA ASP A 96 -37.44 5.43 -22.92
C ASP A 96 -38.72 4.66 -23.29
N LEU A 97 -38.85 3.42 -22.81
CA LEU A 97 -40.07 2.63 -22.99
C LEU A 97 -41.30 3.30 -22.34
N MET A 98 -41.14 3.85 -21.14
CA MET A 98 -42.21 4.55 -20.44
C MET A 98 -42.63 5.82 -21.17
N ILE A 99 -41.67 6.60 -21.68
CA ILE A 99 -41.95 7.79 -22.51
C ILE A 99 -42.73 7.38 -23.77
N TRP A 100 -42.29 6.31 -24.45
CA TRP A 100 -42.97 5.80 -25.63
C TRP A 100 -44.42 5.38 -25.33
N HIS A 101 -44.65 4.66 -24.23
CA HIS A 101 -46.00 4.29 -23.81
C HIS A 101 -46.88 5.52 -23.54
N LEU A 102 -46.38 6.47 -22.74
CA LEU A 102 -47.12 7.69 -22.41
C LEU A 102 -47.44 8.52 -23.65
N TYR A 103 -46.53 8.58 -24.62
CA TYR A 103 -46.75 9.27 -25.88
C TYR A 103 -47.91 8.65 -26.67
N ASN A 104 -47.93 7.31 -26.81
CA ASN A 104 -48.99 6.62 -27.53
C ASN A 104 -50.35 6.72 -26.80
N GLU A 105 -50.35 6.66 -25.47
CA GLU A 105 -51.56 6.86 -24.67
C GLU A 105 -52.13 8.26 -24.87
N LEU A 106 -51.27 9.28 -24.90
CA LEU A 106 -51.67 10.66 -25.18
C LEU A 106 -52.26 10.80 -26.58
N GLU A 107 -51.61 10.24 -27.61
CA GLU A 107 -52.10 10.27 -28.99
C GLU A 107 -53.48 9.59 -29.12
N THR A 108 -53.65 8.43 -28.47
CA THR A 108 -54.92 7.71 -28.45
C THR A 108 -56.02 8.52 -27.77
N THR A 109 -55.71 9.11 -26.60
CA THR A 109 -56.66 9.92 -25.83
C THR A 109 -57.09 11.17 -26.61
N ASP A 110 -56.17 11.82 -27.31
CA ASP A 110 -56.46 12.98 -28.15
C ASP A 110 -57.36 12.61 -29.34
N MET A 111 -57.12 11.46 -29.98
CA MET A 111 -57.98 10.95 -31.05
C MET A 111 -59.39 10.67 -30.55
N ASP A 112 -59.53 10.00 -29.40
CA ASP A 112 -60.82 9.69 -28.82
C ASP A 112 -61.56 10.95 -28.38
N HIS A 113 -60.85 11.95 -27.85
CA HIS A 113 -61.43 13.26 -27.52
C HIS A 113 -62.00 13.97 -28.76
N ARG A 114 -61.26 13.98 -29.87
CA ARG A 114 -61.73 14.57 -31.15
C ARG A 114 -62.98 13.86 -31.68
N ARG A 115 -62.97 12.53 -31.67
CA ARG A 115 -64.14 11.72 -32.07
C ARG A 115 -65.37 12.02 -31.21
N LEU A 116 -65.18 12.13 -29.90
CA LEU A 116 -66.26 12.47 -28.98
C LEU A 116 -66.81 13.87 -29.27
N GLN A 117 -65.95 14.85 -29.53
CA GLN A 117 -66.38 16.19 -29.94
C GLN A 117 -67.18 16.18 -31.25
N GLU A 118 -66.71 15.47 -32.27
CA GLU A 118 -67.42 15.34 -33.55
C GLU A 118 -68.80 14.71 -33.35
N ALA A 119 -68.89 13.63 -32.57
CA ALA A 119 -70.18 13.00 -32.24
C ALA A 119 -71.12 13.95 -31.48
N HIS A 120 -70.58 14.71 -30.52
CA HIS A 120 -71.35 15.73 -29.79
C HIS A 120 -71.90 16.81 -30.72
N ILE A 121 -71.12 17.30 -31.68
CA ILE A 121 -71.56 18.31 -32.66
C ILE A 121 -72.67 17.73 -33.54
N GLN A 122 -72.49 16.51 -34.07
CA GLN A 122 -73.52 15.84 -34.88
C GLN A 122 -74.84 15.67 -34.12
N ILE A 123 -74.78 15.32 -32.84
CA ILE A 123 -75.97 15.21 -32.00
C ILE A 123 -76.63 16.58 -31.79
N MET A 124 -75.85 17.64 -31.55
CA MET A 124 -76.39 18.99 -31.42
C MET A 124 -77.04 19.46 -32.72
N ASP A 125 -76.44 19.18 -33.87
CA ASP A 125 -77.03 19.51 -35.18
C ASP A 125 -78.38 18.80 -35.40
N ILE A 126 -78.52 17.53 -34.96
CA ILE A 126 -79.81 16.81 -35.01
C ILE A 126 -80.86 17.46 -34.08
N ILE A 127 -80.46 17.93 -32.90
CA ILE A 127 -81.36 18.50 -31.90
C ILE A 127 -81.80 19.93 -32.29
N ILE A 128 -80.87 20.74 -32.81
CA ILE A 128 -81.07 22.17 -33.09
C ILE A 128 -81.53 22.40 -34.55
N GLY A 129 -81.14 21.53 -35.49
CA GLY A 129 -81.37 21.67 -36.93
C GLY A 129 -82.77 21.31 -37.45
N ASN A 130 -83.80 21.36 -36.60
CA ASN A 130 -85.21 21.39 -37.03
C ASN A 130 -85.68 22.84 -37.25
#